data_AF-A0A222F520-F1
#
_entry.id   AF-A0A222F520-F1
#
_cell.length_a   1.000
_cell.length_b   1.000
_cell.length_c   1.000
_cell.angle_alpha   90.00
_cell.angle_beta   90.00
_cell.angle_gamma   90.00
#
_symmetry.space_group_name_H-M   'P 1'
#
loop_
_entity.id
_entity.type
_entity.pdbx_description
1 polymer ?
#
loop_
_entity_poly.entity_id
_entity_poly.type
_entity_poly.pdbx_seq_one_letter_code
_entity_poly.pdbx_strand_id
1 'polypeptide(L)' 'MLLALAAALFAVFAINVTIGSFGGTPFFGNVGEMILLCAVSIMFTAAVLRREASERSGK' A
#
# COMPACT_ATOMS: atom_id res chain seq x y z
N MET A 1 -5.56 11.52 3.56
CA MET A 1 -4.14 11.32 3.93
C MET A 1 -3.76 9.84 3.97
N LEU A 2 -4.37 8.99 4.81
CA LEU A 2 -4.04 7.55 4.86
C LEU A 2 -4.22 6.84 3.51
N LEU A 3 -5.29 7.16 2.76
CA LEU A 3 -5.53 6.58 1.44
C LEU A 3 -4.43 6.92 0.43
N ALA A 4 -3.95 8.17 0.43
CA ALA A 4 -2.88 8.61 -0.45
C ALA A 4 -1.55 7.92 -0.09
N LEU A 5 -1.29 7.70 1.20
CA LEU A 5 -0.13 6.97 1.66
C LEU A 5 -0.20 5.48 1.28
N ALA A 6 -1.36 4.84 1.42
CA ALA A 6 -1.60 3.48 0.95
C ALA A 6 -1.37 3.37 -0.57
N ALA A 7 -1.88 4.32 -1.36
CA ALA A 7 -1.68 4.37 -2.80
C ALA A 7 -0.20 4.57 -3.17
N ALA A 8 0.54 5.41 -2.46
CA ALA A 8 1.97 5.62 -2.68
C ALA A 8 2.78 4.35 -2.39
N LEU A 9 2.52 3.68 -1.26
CA LEU A 9 3.17 2.41 -0.91
C LEU A 9 2.84 1.31 -1.93
N PHE A 10 1.60 1.27 -2.41
CA PHE A 10 1.20 0.34 -3.46
C PHE A 10 1.92 0.61 -4.79
N ALA A 11 2.11 1.88 -5.15
CA ALA A 11 2.86 2.25 -6.35
C ALA A 11 4.33 1.79 -6.25
N VAL A 12 4.97 1.94 -5.08
CA VAL A 12 6.32 1.43 -4.83
C VAL A 12 6.37 -0.09 -5.02
N PHE A 13 5.42 -0.83 -4.46
CA PHE A 13 5.29 -2.27 -4.68
C PHE A 13 5.14 -2.62 -6.17
N ALA A 14 4.22 -1.95 -6.86
CA ALA A 14 3.94 -2.22 -8.28
C ALA A 14 5.17 -1.96 -9.16
N ILE A 15 5.91 -0.88 -8.90
CA ILE A 15 7.16 -0.58 -9.61
C ILE A 15 8.21 -1.66 -9.34
N ASN A 16 8.38 -2.09 -8.09
CA ASN A 16 9.36 -3.12 -7.73
C ASN A 16 9.06 -4.47 -8.42
N VAL A 17 7.81 -4.91 -8.36
CA VAL A 17 7.35 -6.14 -9.04
C VAL A 17 7.52 -6.03 -10.55
N THR A 18 7.22 -4.87 -11.11
CA THR A 18 7.38 -4.63 -12.55
C THR A 18 8.86 -4.80 -12.95
N ILE A 19 9.79 -4.17 -12.23
CA ILE A 19 11.23 -4.30 -12.47
C ILE A 19 11.66 -5.78 -12.41
N GLY A 20 11.26 -6.51 -11.36
CA GLY A 20 11.58 -7.94 -11.24
C GLY A 20 10.97 -8.79 -12.35
N SER A 21 9.74 -8.49 -12.77
CA SER A 21 9.03 -9.23 -13.82
C SER A 21 9.66 -9.05 -15.21
N PHE A 22 10.26 -7.90 -15.47
CA PHE A 22 11.02 -7.64 -16.71
C PHE A 22 12.47 -8.15 -16.67
N GLY A 23 12.84 -8.90 -15.63
CA GLY A 23 14.19 -9.47 -15.48
C GLY A 23 15.24 -8.50 -14.95
N GLY A 24 14.83 -7.34 -14.44
CA GLY A 24 15.71 -6.42 -13.71
C GLY A 24 16.03 -6.93 -12.30
N THR A 25 16.91 -6.22 -11.60
CA THR A 25 17.20 -6.49 -10.17
C THR A 25 16.31 -5.61 -9.30
N PRO A 26 15.20 -6.14 -8.74
CA PRO A 26 14.32 -5.36 -7.89
C PRO A 26 15.02 -4.99 -6.57
N PHE A 27 14.57 -3.89 -5.95
CA PHE A 27 15.14 -3.40 -4.69
C PHE A 27 14.68 -4.25 -3.50
N PHE A 28 13.39 -4.63 -3.49
CA PHE A 28 12.85 -5.59 -2.54
C PHE A 28 12.84 -6.99 -3.15
N GLY A 29 13.26 -7.99 -2.36
CA GLY A 29 12.97 -9.40 -2.68
C GLY A 29 11.56 -9.80 -2.23
N ASN A 30 11.16 -11.02 -2.57
CA ASN A 30 9.79 -11.55 -2.35
C ASN A 30 9.23 -11.29 -0.94
N VAL A 31 10.03 -11.54 0.11
CA VAL A 31 9.61 -11.32 1.50
C VAL A 31 9.37 -9.83 1.79
N GLY A 32 10.23 -8.95 1.26
CA GLY A 32 10.09 -7.51 1.40
C GLY A 32 8.83 -6.99 0.69
N GLU A 33 8.53 -7.51 -0.49
CA GLU A 33 7.30 -7.20 -1.22
C GLU A 33 6.05 -7.63 -0.47
N MET A 34 6.05 -8.82 0.15
CA MET A 34 4.93 -9.30 0.97
C MET A 34 4.71 -8.43 2.20
N ILE A 35 5.78 -8.00 2.88
CA ILE A 35 5.70 -7.10 4.03
C ILE A 35 5.18 -5.72 3.59
N LEU A 36 5.64 -5.20 2.45
CA LEU A 36 5.18 -3.93 1.89
C LEU A 36 3.68 -3.98 1.56
N LEU A 37 3.21 -5.06 0.90
CA LEU A 37 1.79 -5.27 0.65
C LEU A 37 0.95 -5.38 1.93
N CYS A 38 1.49 -6.02 2.97
CA CYS A 38 0.84 -6.08 4.28
C CYS A 38 0.66 -4.67 4.87
N ALA A 39 1.71 -3.84 4.82
CA ALA A 39 1.63 -2.45 5.25
C ALA A 39 0.61 -1.63 4.42
N VAL A 40 0.57 -1.83 3.10
CA VAL A 40 -0.43 -1.22 2.20
C VAL A 40 -1.85 -1.61 2.64
N SER A 41 -2.11 -2.89 2.89
CA SER A 41 -3.42 -3.42 3.30
C SER A 41 -3.88 -2.81 4.63
N ILE A 42 -3.00 -2.74 5.62
CA ILE A 42 -3.29 -2.12 6.93
C ILE A 42 -3.63 -0.64 6.74
N MET A 43 -2.82 0.09 5.98
CA MET A 43 -3.02 1.53 5.75
C MET A 43 -4.30 1.83 4.97
N PHE A 44 -4.62 1.00 3.97
CA PHE A 44 -5.87 1.08 3.23
C PHE A 44 -7.08 0.81 4.14
N THR A 45 -7.04 -0.25 4.93
CA THR A 45 -8.10 -0.60 5.89
C THR A 45 -8.30 0.53 6.91
N ALA A 46 -7.21 1.05 7.48
CA ALA A 46 -7.27 2.19 8.40
C ALA A 46 -7.84 3.45 7.73
N ALA A 47 -7.52 3.70 6.45
CA ALA A 47 -8.08 4.81 5.70
C ALA A 47 -9.60 4.69 5.52
N VAL A 48 -10.09 3.49 5.20
CA VAL A 48 -11.52 3.20 5.04
C VAL A 48 -12.24 3.35 6.38
N LEU A 49 -11.76 2.70 7.44
CA LEU A 49 -12.37 2.79 8.77
C LEU A 49 -12.43 4.24 9.28
N ARG A 50 -11.37 5.03 9.04
CA ARG A 50 -11.37 6.45 9.41
C ARG A 50 -12.39 7.25 8.59
N ARG A 51 -12.58 6.93 7.31
CA ARG A 51 -13.59 7.57 6.47
C ARG A 51 -15.00 7.25 6.96
N GLU A 52 -15.28 5.98 7.22
CA GLU A 52 -16.58 5.54 7.76
C GLU A 52 -16.86 6.18 9.13
N ALA A 53 -15.87 6.25 10.01
CA ALA A 53 -16.01 6.90 11.31
C ALA A 53 -16.31 8.41 11.18
N SER A 54 -15.66 9.10 10.22
CA SER A 54 -15.93 10.51 9.94
C SER A 54 -17.35 10.72 9.41
N GLU A 55 -17.82 9.85 8.53
CA GLU A 55 -19.17 9.91 7.96
C GLU A 55 -20.25 9.61 9.03
N ARG A 56 -19.99 8.66 9.95
CA ARG A 56 -20.91 8.34 11.05
C ARG A 56 -20.90 9.36 12.18
N SER A 57 -19.78 10.03 12.42
CA SER A 57 -19.62 10.95 13.55
C SER A 57 -20.21 12.34 13.31
N GLY A 58 -20.87 12.58 12.16
CA GLY A 58 -21.72 13.76 11.97
C GLY A 58 -21.02 15.09 12.22
N LYS A 59 -20.05 15.42 11.37
CA LYS A 59 -19.85 16.79 10.89
C LYS A 59 -19.88 16.76 9.37
#